data_AF-A0A4Q3A1M3-F1
#
_entry.id   AF-A0A4Q3A1M3-F1
#
_cell.length_a   1.000
_cell.length_b   1.000
_cell.length_c   1.000
_cell.angle_alpha   90.00
_cell.angle_beta   90.00
_cell.angle_gamma   90.00
#
_symmetry.space_group_name_H-M   'P 1'
#
loop_
_entity.id
_entity.type
_entity.pdbx_description
1 polymer ?
#
loop_
_entity_poly.entity_id
_entity_poly.type
_entity_poly.pdbx_seq_one_letter_code
_entity_poly.pdbx_strand_id
1 'polypeptide(L)'
;MKKDLNELEISMFTLWSLFVLADQHFVALLRYSKILEEEYELNNDDEISLSTIREALVYQVFLKTCSFIDEWDQILGARTEAKYKETVMTVKRIVKHHRKVLNSWKGLREFRNNAIAHNHRDKKGQNIYYSNASYHTPHTIPELALMIYCMEKMAKTLGALFPKEYFSIISATKENLDSRVISDSKAYTLNEIREHIYSLEQLIEDEFTTCSNIKNVTSNYAQIILDMSHNTISIL
;
A
#
# COMPACT_ATOMS: atom_id res chain seq x y z
N MET A 1 1.64 -11.74 -31.40
CA MET A 1 0.49 -12.52 -30.93
C MET A 1 0.65 -12.65 -29.42
N LYS A 2 -0.26 -12.10 -28.61
CA LYS A 2 -0.13 -12.11 -27.16
C LYS A 2 -0.13 -13.56 -26.71
N LYS A 3 0.94 -14.03 -26.06
CA LYS A 3 0.99 -15.41 -25.57
C LYS A 3 0.01 -15.52 -24.40
N ASP A 4 -0.95 -16.44 -24.51
CA ASP A 4 -1.83 -16.77 -23.39
C ASP A 4 -1.02 -17.52 -22.33
N LEU A 5 -1.01 -16.97 -21.12
CA LEU A 5 -0.39 -17.60 -19.96
C LEU A 5 -1.32 -18.70 -19.42
N ASN A 6 -0.72 -19.80 -18.98
CA ASN A 6 -1.42 -20.89 -18.32
C ASN A 6 -1.70 -20.58 -16.83
N GLU A 7 -2.48 -21.41 -16.13
CA GLU A 7 -2.95 -21.09 -14.77
C GLU A 7 -1.80 -21.01 -13.75
N LEU A 8 -0.78 -21.88 -13.91
CA LEU A 8 0.44 -21.78 -13.12
C LEU A 8 1.22 -20.50 -13.42
N GLU A 9 1.37 -20.14 -14.70
CA GLU A 9 2.05 -18.92 -15.12
C GLU A 9 1.36 -17.66 -14.57
N ILE A 10 0.03 -17.63 -14.58
CA ILE A 10 -0.78 -16.56 -13.98
C ILE A 10 -0.53 -16.48 -12.47
N SER A 11 -0.61 -17.61 -11.76
CA SER A 11 -0.39 -17.65 -10.31
C SER A 11 1.03 -17.19 -9.96
N MET A 12 2.03 -17.67 -10.71
CA MET A 12 3.43 -17.27 -10.56
C MET A 12 3.63 -15.78 -10.82
N PHE A 13 3.03 -15.23 -11.87
CA PHE A 13 3.09 -13.80 -12.17
C PHE A 13 2.47 -12.96 -11.06
N THR A 14 1.30 -13.36 -10.55
CA THR A 14 0.62 -12.69 -9.45
C THR A 14 1.49 -12.68 -8.19
N LEU A 15 2.03 -13.83 -7.79
CA LEU A 15 2.92 -13.94 -6.63
C LEU A 15 4.17 -13.07 -6.77
N TRP A 16 4.84 -13.12 -7.93
CA TRP A 16 6.02 -12.30 -8.18
C TRP A 16 5.70 -10.81 -8.18
N SER A 17 4.59 -10.40 -8.79
CA SER A 17 4.17 -8.99 -8.82
C SER A 17 3.84 -8.49 -7.42
N LEU A 18 3.14 -9.28 -6.61
CA LEU A 18 2.83 -8.94 -5.22
C LEU A 18 4.09 -8.82 -4.36
N PHE A 19 5.06 -9.73 -4.54
CA PHE A 19 6.37 -9.64 -3.89
C PHE A 19 7.12 -8.37 -4.30
N VAL A 20 7.26 -8.12 -5.59
CA VAL A 20 8.00 -6.94 -6.10
C VAL A 20 7.36 -5.65 -5.60
N LEU A 21 6.03 -5.54 -5.61
CA LEU A 21 5.34 -4.37 -5.08
C LEU A 21 5.58 -4.20 -3.57
N ALA A 22 5.48 -5.28 -2.80
CA ALA A 22 5.76 -5.24 -1.36
C ALA A 22 7.21 -4.79 -1.08
N ASP A 23 8.18 -5.35 -1.80
CA ASP A 23 9.60 -5.00 -1.69
C ASP A 23 9.84 -3.53 -2.07
N GLN A 24 9.23 -3.04 -3.16
CA GLN A 24 9.35 -1.65 -3.58
C GLN A 24 8.79 -0.68 -2.52
N HIS A 25 7.65 -0.99 -1.90
CA HIS A 25 7.11 -0.18 -0.80
C HIS A 25 8.01 -0.21 0.43
N PHE A 26 8.61 -1.36 0.75
CA PHE A 26 9.57 -1.49 1.84
C PHE A 26 10.87 -0.71 1.56
N VAL A 27 11.42 -0.79 0.34
CA VAL A 27 12.61 -0.02 -0.06
C VAL A 27 12.31 1.47 -0.04
N ALA A 28 11.12 1.90 -0.48
CA ALA A 28 10.70 3.29 -0.35
C ALA A 28 10.67 3.74 1.11
N LEU A 29 10.13 2.91 2.02
CA LEU A 29 10.12 3.19 3.46
C LEU A 29 11.53 3.40 4.02
N LEU A 30 12.50 2.57 3.62
CA LEU A 30 13.91 2.72 4.03
C LEU A 30 14.53 4.01 3.49
N ARG A 31 14.27 4.35 2.20
CA ARG A 31 14.77 5.58 1.59
C ARG A 31 14.23 6.82 2.28
N TYR A 32 12.92 6.85 2.55
CA TYR A 32 12.31 7.92 3.32
C TYR A 32 12.90 8.00 4.73
N SER A 33 13.16 6.87 5.39
CA SER A 33 13.79 6.87 6.72
C SER A 33 15.18 7.48 6.70
N LYS A 34 15.97 7.22 5.66
CA LYS A 34 17.31 7.75 5.48
C LYS A 34 17.34 9.25 5.17
N ILE A 35 16.47 9.74 4.28
CA ILE A 35 16.36 11.19 3.97
C ILE A 35 16.12 11.99 5.27
N LEU A 36 15.35 11.42 6.19
CA LEU A 36 15.03 12.06 7.47
C LEU A 36 16.19 12.10 8.45
N GLU A 37 17.09 11.12 8.41
CA GLU A 37 18.26 11.07 9.27
C GLU A 37 19.38 12.01 8.79
N GLU A 38 19.42 12.33 7.49
CA GLU A 38 20.54 13.04 6.87
C GLU A 38 20.27 14.52 6.56
N GLU A 39 19.02 14.96 6.36
CA GLU A 39 18.77 16.25 5.67
C GLU A 39 17.92 17.31 6.39
N TYR A 40 17.31 17.05 7.57
CA TYR A 40 16.37 18.01 8.15
C TYR A 40 16.41 18.17 9.69
N GLU A 41 16.50 19.42 10.16
CA GLU A 41 15.81 19.84 11.39
C GLU A 41 14.33 19.99 11.03
N LEU A 42 13.53 18.95 11.33
CA LEU A 42 12.12 18.91 10.95
C LEU A 42 11.30 19.82 11.86
N ASN A 43 10.41 20.62 11.25
CA ASN A 43 9.33 21.28 11.98
C ASN A 43 8.18 20.26 12.20
N ASN A 44 7.32 20.49 13.21
CA ASN A 44 6.27 19.55 13.61
C ASN A 44 5.32 19.11 12.48
N ASP A 45 4.98 19.98 11.52
CA ASP A 45 4.05 19.66 10.43
C ASP A 45 4.65 18.70 9.39
N ASP A 46 5.96 18.82 9.14
CA ASP A 46 6.68 17.90 8.28
C ASP A 46 6.74 16.52 8.94
N GLU A 47 7.00 16.46 10.25
CA GLU A 47 7.04 15.21 11.03
C GLU A 47 5.71 14.43 10.94
N ILE A 48 4.57 15.12 11.04
CA ILE A 48 3.24 14.52 10.91
C ILE A 48 3.01 13.97 9.48
N SER A 49 3.30 14.76 8.45
CA SER A 49 3.15 14.35 7.06
C SER A 49 4.02 13.13 6.73
N LEU A 50 5.24 13.12 7.26
CA LEU A 50 6.21 12.05 7.08
C LEU A 50 5.80 10.76 7.82
N SER A 51 5.23 10.88 9.03
CA SER A 51 4.67 9.74 9.76
C SER A 51 3.55 9.06 8.97
N THR A 52 2.69 9.85 8.32
CA THR A 52 1.58 9.36 7.50
C THR A 52 2.08 8.62 6.24
N ILE A 53 3.14 9.13 5.59
CA ILE A 53 3.76 8.44 4.44
C ILE A 53 4.37 7.10 4.86
N ARG A 54 5.08 7.06 5.99
CA ARG A 54 5.66 5.82 6.54
C ARG A 54 4.57 4.79 6.80
N GLU A 55 3.49 5.19 7.47
CA GLU A 55 2.34 4.31 7.73
C GLU A 55 1.70 3.79 6.43
N ALA A 56 1.46 4.68 5.46
CA ALA A 56 0.89 4.29 4.17
C ALA A 56 1.75 3.24 3.44
N LEU A 57 3.09 3.38 3.47
CA LEU A 57 4.01 2.41 2.88
C LEU A 57 3.97 1.07 3.61
N VAL A 58 3.97 1.07 4.94
CA VAL A 58 3.83 -0.15 5.76
C VAL A 58 2.51 -0.86 5.44
N TYR A 59 1.42 -0.12 5.32
CA TYR A 59 0.12 -0.70 5.00
C TYR A 59 0.10 -1.33 3.61
N GLN A 60 0.72 -0.70 2.61
CA GLN A 60 0.86 -1.33 1.30
C GLN A 60 1.62 -2.66 1.38
N VAL A 61 2.68 -2.74 2.17
CA VAL A 61 3.40 -4.01 2.43
C VAL A 61 2.44 -5.06 3.02
N PHE A 62 1.63 -4.71 4.02
CA PHE A 62 0.66 -5.63 4.63
C PHE A 62 -0.39 -6.12 3.64
N LEU A 63 -0.94 -5.21 2.84
CA LEU A 63 -1.95 -5.55 1.84
C LEU A 63 -1.40 -6.54 0.81
N LYS A 64 -0.22 -6.26 0.24
CA LYS A 64 0.39 -7.15 -0.76
C LYS A 64 0.78 -8.49 -0.16
N THR A 65 1.27 -8.50 1.09
CA THR A 65 1.59 -9.74 1.80
C THR A 65 0.37 -10.61 2.02
N CYS A 66 -0.77 -10.02 2.43
CA CYS A 66 -2.01 -10.78 2.59
C CYS A 66 -2.50 -11.37 1.27
N SER A 67 -2.49 -10.58 0.19
CA SER A 67 -2.83 -11.06 -1.14
C SER A 67 -1.90 -12.18 -1.61
N PHE A 68 -0.59 -12.07 -1.36
CA PHE A 68 0.39 -13.08 -1.72
C PHE A 68 0.12 -14.40 -1.00
N ILE A 69 -0.18 -14.32 0.29
CA ILE A 69 -0.52 -15.48 1.11
C ILE A 69 -1.80 -16.15 0.59
N ASP A 70 -2.83 -15.36 0.26
CA ASP A 70 -4.11 -15.90 -0.19
C ASP A 70 -3.97 -16.55 -1.57
N GLU A 71 -3.21 -15.95 -2.50
CA GLU A 71 -2.82 -16.55 -3.78
C GLU A 71 -2.06 -17.87 -3.57
N TRP A 72 -1.08 -17.87 -2.65
CA TRP A 72 -0.26 -19.05 -2.35
C TRP A 72 -1.07 -20.21 -1.79
N ASP A 73 -1.97 -19.94 -0.85
CA ASP A 73 -2.72 -20.98 -0.14
C ASP A 73 -3.94 -21.46 -0.94
N GLN A 74 -4.67 -20.54 -1.57
CA GLN A 74 -6.01 -20.80 -2.10
C GLN A 74 -6.04 -21.02 -3.61
N ILE A 75 -5.03 -20.53 -4.34
CA ILE A 75 -5.03 -20.55 -5.81
C ILE A 75 -3.90 -21.45 -6.33
N LEU A 76 -2.65 -21.19 -5.92
CA LEU A 76 -1.49 -21.96 -6.36
C LEU A 76 -1.62 -23.45 -5.97
N GLY A 77 -1.63 -24.35 -6.95
CA GLY A 77 -1.80 -25.79 -6.75
C GLY A 77 -3.26 -26.28 -6.70
N ALA A 78 -4.20 -25.38 -6.37
CA ALA A 78 -5.62 -25.70 -6.33
C ALA A 78 -6.28 -25.49 -7.70
N ARG A 79 -5.88 -24.43 -8.42
CA ARG A 79 -6.38 -24.08 -9.75
C ARG A 79 -5.38 -24.36 -10.88
N THR A 80 -4.16 -24.77 -10.53
CA THR A 80 -3.13 -25.11 -11.52
C THR A 80 -3.41 -26.46 -12.18
N GLU A 81 -2.90 -26.63 -13.39
CA GLU A 81 -3.03 -27.86 -14.16
C GLU A 81 -2.45 -29.06 -13.40
N ALA A 82 -3.11 -30.22 -13.51
CA ALA A 82 -2.75 -31.43 -12.75
C ALA A 82 -1.28 -31.85 -12.92
N LYS A 83 -0.70 -31.64 -14.10
CA LYS A 83 0.72 -31.93 -14.41
C LYS A 83 1.72 -31.19 -13.50
N TYR A 84 1.34 -30.07 -12.91
CA TYR A 84 2.22 -29.26 -12.07
C TYR A 84 2.02 -29.50 -10.57
N LYS A 85 0.96 -30.23 -10.18
CA LYS A 85 0.53 -30.35 -8.79
C LYS A 85 1.62 -30.92 -7.87
N GLU A 86 2.31 -31.98 -8.29
CA GLU A 86 3.37 -32.61 -7.48
C GLU A 86 4.55 -31.67 -7.24
N THR A 87 5.00 -30.97 -8.27
CA THR A 87 6.09 -29.99 -8.18
C THR A 87 5.68 -28.81 -7.31
N VAL A 88 4.44 -28.29 -7.44
CA VAL A 88 3.91 -27.24 -6.56
C VAL A 88 3.89 -27.69 -5.09
N MET A 89 3.46 -28.92 -4.82
CA MET A 89 3.48 -29.45 -3.46
C MET A 89 4.90 -29.59 -2.90
N THR A 90 5.88 -29.90 -3.76
CA THR A 90 7.30 -29.91 -3.40
C THR A 90 7.80 -28.51 -3.07
N VAL A 91 7.48 -27.49 -3.88
CA VAL A 91 7.77 -26.07 -3.57
C VAL A 91 7.21 -25.69 -2.20
N LYS A 92 5.91 -25.96 -1.96
CA LYS A 92 5.24 -25.65 -0.70
C LYS A 92 5.91 -26.32 0.50
N ARG A 93 6.43 -27.55 0.33
CA ARG A 93 7.16 -28.27 1.38
C ARG A 93 8.51 -27.63 1.68
N ILE A 94 9.26 -27.21 0.66
CA ILE A 94 10.58 -26.56 0.81
C ILE A 94 10.44 -25.26 1.60
N VAL A 95 9.47 -24.42 1.25
CA VAL A 95 9.31 -23.09 1.85
C VAL A 95 8.35 -23.04 3.04
N LYS A 96 7.95 -24.19 3.57
CA LYS A 96 6.97 -24.31 4.67
C LYS A 96 7.31 -23.44 5.88
N HIS A 97 8.59 -23.28 6.19
CA HIS A 97 9.05 -22.49 7.34
C HIS A 97 8.85 -20.99 7.10
N HIS A 98 9.18 -20.49 5.91
CA HIS A 98 8.91 -19.10 5.51
C HIS A 98 7.41 -18.80 5.55
N ARG A 99 6.58 -19.71 5.02
CA ARG A 99 5.12 -19.60 5.10
C ARG A 99 4.62 -19.56 6.55
N LYS A 100 5.20 -20.36 7.44
CA LYS A 100 4.86 -20.38 8.88
C LYS A 100 5.20 -19.05 9.57
N VAL A 101 6.35 -18.45 9.23
CA VAL A 101 6.72 -17.12 9.74
C VAL A 101 5.70 -16.07 9.30
N LEU A 102 5.33 -16.04 8.01
CA LEU A 102 4.29 -15.13 7.52
C LEU A 102 2.94 -15.30 8.24
N ASN A 103 2.60 -16.51 8.68
CA ASN A 103 1.38 -16.80 9.45
C ASN A 103 1.47 -16.46 10.94
N SER A 104 2.65 -16.13 11.46
CA SER A 104 2.80 -15.78 12.88
C SER A 104 2.09 -14.47 13.22
N TRP A 105 2.08 -13.51 12.27
CA TRP A 105 1.37 -12.24 12.39
C TRP A 105 -0.13 -12.39 12.12
N LYS A 106 -0.84 -12.93 13.11
CA LYS A 106 -2.29 -13.22 13.03
C LYS A 106 -3.14 -11.99 12.76
N GLY A 107 -2.67 -10.79 13.11
CA GLY A 107 -3.38 -9.53 12.92
C GLY A 107 -3.38 -9.01 11.49
N LEU A 108 -2.50 -9.50 10.60
CA LEU A 108 -2.37 -8.99 9.23
C LEU A 108 -3.67 -9.03 8.43
N ARG A 109 -4.35 -10.18 8.46
CA ARG A 109 -5.60 -10.36 7.71
C ARG A 109 -6.73 -9.51 8.27
N GLU A 110 -6.78 -9.38 9.60
CA GLU A 110 -7.76 -8.55 10.28
C GLU A 110 -7.55 -7.07 9.96
N PHE A 111 -6.31 -6.59 10.07
CA PHE A 111 -5.92 -5.25 9.65
C PHE A 111 -6.33 -4.98 8.20
N ARG A 112 -5.95 -5.86 7.26
CA ARG A 112 -6.28 -5.74 5.83
C ARG A 112 -7.79 -5.70 5.58
N ASN A 113 -8.56 -6.51 6.30
CA ASN A 113 -10.02 -6.50 6.17
C ASN A 113 -10.61 -5.18 6.68
N ASN A 114 -10.13 -4.67 7.82
CA ASN A 114 -10.62 -3.41 8.35
C ASN A 114 -10.19 -2.20 7.50
N ALA A 115 -8.98 -2.24 6.94
CA ALA A 115 -8.46 -1.21 6.05
C ALA A 115 -9.24 -1.12 4.73
N ILE A 116 -9.57 -2.26 4.11
CA ILE A 116 -10.22 -2.29 2.79
C ILE A 116 -11.74 -2.39 2.89
N ALA A 117 -12.25 -3.39 3.61
CA ALA A 117 -13.67 -3.75 3.57
C ALA A 117 -14.54 -2.93 4.53
N HIS A 118 -13.93 -2.27 5.51
CA HIS A 118 -14.64 -1.52 6.54
C HIS A 118 -14.26 -0.03 6.56
N ASN A 119 -13.77 0.52 5.43
CA ASN A 119 -13.43 1.95 5.28
C ASN A 119 -12.55 2.48 6.42
N HIS A 120 -11.48 1.73 6.73
CA HIS A 120 -10.55 2.04 7.82
C HIS A 120 -11.16 2.02 9.23
N ARG A 121 -12.23 1.25 9.44
CA ARG A 121 -12.86 1.09 10.76
C ARG A 121 -12.86 -0.36 11.22
N ASP A 122 -12.72 -0.54 12.53
CA ASP A 122 -12.92 -1.84 13.15
C ASP A 122 -14.42 -2.17 13.32
N LYS A 123 -14.73 -3.35 13.87
CA LYS A 123 -16.12 -3.78 14.15
C LYS A 123 -16.86 -2.88 15.16
N LYS A 124 -16.14 -2.07 15.94
CA LYS A 124 -16.70 -1.11 16.90
C LYS A 124 -16.86 0.28 16.28
N GLY A 125 -16.53 0.46 15.00
CA GLY A 125 -16.59 1.73 14.28
C GLY A 125 -15.39 2.65 14.54
N GLN A 126 -14.38 2.19 15.28
CA GLN A 126 -13.18 2.98 15.57
C GLN A 126 -12.25 2.99 14.37
N ASN A 127 -11.64 4.15 14.11
CA ASN A 127 -10.65 4.27 13.06
C ASN A 127 -9.41 3.43 13.38
N ILE A 128 -8.96 2.59 12.44
CA ILE A 128 -7.85 1.65 12.65
C ILE A 128 -6.48 2.33 12.75
N TYR A 129 -6.34 3.55 12.24
CA TYR A 129 -5.11 4.34 12.37
C TYR A 129 -4.99 4.91 13.77
N TYR A 130 -6.11 5.34 14.36
CA TYR A 130 -6.16 5.77 15.75
C TYR A 130 -5.96 4.61 16.74
N SER A 131 -6.44 3.40 16.41
CA SER A 131 -6.36 2.21 17.27
C SER A 131 -5.25 1.22 16.89
N ASN A 132 -4.33 1.62 15.99
CA ASN A 132 -3.38 0.76 15.27
C ASN A 132 -2.51 -0.13 16.17
N ALA A 133 -2.31 0.26 17.43
CA ALA A 133 -1.55 -0.49 18.44
C ALA A 133 -2.15 -1.87 18.83
N SER A 134 -3.35 -2.22 18.34
CA SER A 134 -4.05 -3.45 18.74
C SER A 134 -3.76 -4.69 17.87
N TYR A 135 -3.22 -4.52 16.65
CA TYR A 135 -3.00 -5.67 15.76
C TYR A 135 -1.66 -6.36 15.99
N HIS A 136 -1.68 -7.70 15.95
CA HIS A 136 -0.45 -8.49 15.90
C HIS A 136 0.10 -8.54 14.47
N THR A 137 0.74 -7.44 14.08
CA THR A 137 1.42 -7.21 12.79
C THR A 137 2.91 -6.91 13.02
N PRO A 138 3.76 -6.88 11.97
CA PRO A 138 5.09 -6.28 12.10
C PRO A 138 4.99 -4.83 12.58
N HIS A 139 5.82 -4.45 13.55
CA HIS A 139 5.88 -3.08 14.06
C HIS A 139 7.26 -2.45 13.87
N THR A 140 8.25 -3.25 13.44
CA THR A 140 9.63 -2.81 13.28
C THR A 140 10.16 -3.06 11.87
N ILE A 141 11.14 -2.26 11.45
CA ILE A 141 11.83 -2.44 10.16
C ILE A 141 12.42 -3.86 10.01
N PRO A 142 13.07 -4.47 11.02
CA PRO A 142 13.53 -5.86 10.93
C PRO A 142 12.41 -6.89 10.71
N GLU A 143 11.24 -6.71 11.34
CA GLU A 143 10.10 -7.62 11.11
C GLU A 143 9.52 -7.46 9.70
N LEU A 144 9.45 -6.23 9.18
CA LEU A 144 9.09 -5.98 7.79
C LEU A 144 10.11 -6.59 6.82
N ALA A 145 11.42 -6.45 7.10
CA ALA A 145 12.47 -7.08 6.31
C ALA A 145 12.34 -8.62 6.31
N LEU A 146 12.04 -9.22 7.47
CA LEU A 146 11.79 -10.66 7.60
C LEU A 146 10.58 -11.12 6.78
N MET A 147 9.52 -10.31 6.76
CA MET A 147 8.33 -10.55 5.94
C MET A 147 8.68 -10.55 4.44
N ILE A 148 9.37 -9.52 3.95
CA ILE A 148 9.82 -9.42 2.56
C ILE A 148 10.73 -10.59 2.20
N TYR A 149 11.68 -10.92 3.06
CA TYR A 149 12.58 -12.07 2.89
C TYR A 149 11.81 -13.38 2.74
N CYS A 150 10.77 -13.61 3.56
CA CYS A 150 9.97 -14.82 3.45
C CYS A 150 9.22 -14.90 2.11
N MET A 151 8.63 -13.79 1.65
CA MET A 151 7.98 -13.72 0.34
C MET A 151 8.97 -13.99 -0.79
N GLU A 152 10.16 -13.36 -0.73
CA GLU A 152 11.23 -13.53 -1.71
C GLU A 152 11.63 -15.00 -1.84
N LYS A 153 11.90 -15.68 -0.70
CA LYS A 153 12.26 -17.10 -0.72
C LYS A 153 11.17 -17.97 -1.30
N MET A 154 9.91 -17.71 -0.96
CA MET A 154 8.77 -18.43 -1.53
C MET A 154 8.69 -18.24 -3.06
N ALA A 155 8.77 -17.00 -3.55
CA ALA A 155 8.71 -16.69 -4.99
C ALA A 155 9.92 -17.23 -5.77
N LYS A 156 11.14 -17.09 -5.24
CA LYS A 156 12.37 -17.59 -5.87
C LYS A 156 12.42 -19.11 -5.92
N THR A 157 12.00 -19.82 -4.87
CA THR A 157 11.93 -21.29 -4.91
C THR A 157 10.92 -21.77 -5.95
N LEU A 158 9.78 -21.08 -6.08
CA LEU A 158 8.79 -21.39 -7.12
C LEU A 158 9.39 -21.18 -8.52
N GLY A 159 10.01 -20.03 -8.78
CA GLY A 159 10.66 -19.74 -10.07
C GLY A 159 11.79 -20.72 -10.42
N ALA A 160 12.57 -21.16 -9.42
CA ALA A 160 13.66 -22.11 -9.62
C ALA A 160 13.17 -23.51 -10.05
N LEU A 161 11.99 -23.93 -9.59
CA LEU A 161 11.38 -25.22 -9.94
C LEU A 161 10.51 -25.16 -11.20
N PHE A 162 10.21 -23.95 -11.70
CA PHE A 162 9.48 -23.71 -12.94
C PHE A 162 10.22 -22.70 -13.84
N PRO A 163 11.46 -22.98 -14.27
CA PRO A 163 12.27 -22.01 -15.01
C PRO A 163 11.65 -21.65 -16.35
N LYS A 164 11.00 -22.60 -17.04
CA LYS A 164 10.37 -22.36 -18.36
C LYS A 164 9.20 -21.39 -18.24
N GLU A 165 8.30 -21.63 -17.29
CA GLU A 165 7.17 -20.77 -16.98
C GLU A 165 7.65 -19.39 -16.49
N TYR A 166 8.70 -19.36 -15.67
CA TYR A 166 9.31 -18.09 -15.23
C TYR A 166 9.84 -17.25 -16.40
N PHE A 167 10.60 -17.85 -17.33
CA PHE A 167 11.07 -17.14 -18.53
C PHE A 167 9.92 -16.66 -19.42
N SER A 168 8.87 -17.48 -19.57
CA SER A 168 7.65 -17.15 -20.30
C SER A 168 6.99 -15.88 -19.74
N ILE A 169 6.85 -15.80 -18.42
CA ILE A 169 6.27 -14.64 -17.71
C ILE A 169 7.10 -13.37 -17.96
N ILE A 170 8.44 -13.44 -17.85
CA ILE A 170 9.32 -12.29 -18.08
C ILE A 170 9.15 -11.75 -19.50
N SER A 171 9.14 -12.64 -20.50
CA SER A 171 8.96 -12.26 -21.90
C SER A 171 7.62 -11.58 -22.12
N ALA A 172 6.53 -12.17 -21.61
CA ALA A 172 5.18 -11.59 -21.72
C ALA A 172 5.07 -10.23 -21.00
N THR A 173 5.76 -10.05 -19.87
CA THR A 173 5.73 -8.79 -19.11
C THR A 173 6.41 -7.66 -19.87
N LYS A 174 7.58 -7.93 -20.47
CA LYS A 174 8.32 -6.96 -21.29
C LYS A 174 7.48 -6.45 -22.46
N GLU A 175 6.79 -7.36 -23.17
CA GLU A 175 5.90 -6.99 -24.28
C GLU A 175 4.71 -6.10 -23.85
N ASN A 176 4.25 -6.20 -22.60
CA ASN A 176 3.13 -5.38 -22.10
C ASN A 176 3.58 -4.03 -21.52
N LEU A 177 4.79 -3.90 -20.99
CA LEU A 177 5.29 -2.64 -20.41
C LEU A 177 5.43 -1.54 -21.47
N ASP A 178 5.84 -1.90 -22.68
CA ASP A 178 5.97 -0.95 -23.80
C ASP A 178 4.63 -0.34 -24.25
N SER A 179 3.50 -0.92 -23.81
CA SER A 179 2.14 -0.46 -24.16
C SER A 179 1.45 0.43 -23.11
N ARG A 180 2.06 0.60 -21.93
CA ARG A 180 1.45 1.29 -20.76
C ARG A 180 2.21 2.51 -20.27
N VAL A 181 3.00 3.14 -21.13
CA VAL A 181 3.33 4.56 -20.88
C VAL A 181 1.98 5.27 -20.74
N ILE A 182 1.71 5.87 -19.58
CA ILE A 182 0.63 6.85 -19.46
C ILE A 182 1.00 7.91 -20.50
N SER A 183 0.45 7.81 -21.70
CA SER A 183 0.56 8.89 -22.65
C SER A 183 -0.21 10.03 -22.00
N ASP A 184 0.38 11.22 -21.98
CA ASP A 184 -0.21 12.48 -21.53
C ASP A 184 -1.48 12.87 -22.34
N SER A 185 -2.16 11.90 -22.95
CA SER A 185 -3.34 12.10 -23.77
C SER A 185 -4.51 12.52 -22.87
N LYS A 186 -4.71 13.85 -22.85
CA LYS A 186 -5.70 14.62 -22.09
C LYS A 186 -5.45 14.74 -20.59
N ALA A 187 -4.19 14.87 -20.16
CA ALA A 187 -3.95 15.52 -18.89
C ALA A 187 -4.46 16.96 -19.00
N TYR A 188 -5.47 17.33 -18.20
CA TYR A 188 -5.68 18.74 -17.90
C TYR A 188 -4.32 19.31 -17.52
N THR A 189 -3.96 20.45 -18.10
CA THR A 189 -2.73 21.14 -17.67
C THR A 189 -2.85 21.41 -16.17
N LEU A 190 -1.72 21.37 -15.45
CA LEU A 190 -1.72 21.68 -14.01
C LEU A 190 -2.42 23.03 -13.71
N ASN A 191 -2.40 23.96 -14.66
CA ASN A 191 -3.12 25.23 -14.57
C ASN A 191 -4.65 25.08 -14.69
N GLU A 192 -5.16 24.29 -15.63
CA GLU A 192 -6.60 24.04 -15.73
C GLU A 192 -7.16 23.35 -14.47
N ILE A 193 -6.38 22.44 -13.86
CA ILE A 193 -6.75 21.81 -12.57
C ILE A 193 -6.77 22.86 -11.44
N ARG A 194 -5.77 23.76 -11.40
CA ARG A 194 -5.70 24.83 -10.39
C ARG A 194 -6.88 25.79 -10.48
N GLU A 195 -7.22 26.26 -11.67
CA GLU A 195 -8.39 27.13 -11.88
C GLU A 195 -9.68 26.43 -11.44
N HIS A 196 -9.81 25.14 -11.72
CA HIS A 196 -10.95 24.37 -11.25
C HIS A 196 -11.01 24.28 -9.72
N ILE A 197 -9.87 24.02 -9.05
CA ILE A 197 -9.77 24.01 -7.58
C ILE A 197 -10.19 25.38 -7.00
N TYR A 198 -9.66 26.49 -7.52
CA TYR A 198 -10.04 27.83 -7.04
C TYR A 198 -11.54 28.11 -7.18
N SER A 199 -12.15 27.73 -8.31
CA SER A 199 -13.60 27.91 -8.47
C SER A 199 -14.43 27.09 -7.47
N LEU A 200 -13.96 25.89 -7.11
CA LEU A 200 -14.62 25.05 -6.10
C LEU A 200 -14.48 25.65 -4.69
N GLU A 201 -13.30 26.20 -4.36
CA GLU A 201 -13.05 26.86 -3.08
C GLU A 201 -13.96 28.09 -2.89
N GLN A 202 -14.13 28.91 -3.93
CA GLN A 202 -15.05 30.05 -3.90
C GLN A 202 -16.50 29.63 -3.66
N LEU A 203 -16.96 28.56 -4.34
CA LEU A 203 -18.32 28.04 -4.14
C LEU A 203 -18.54 27.55 -2.69
N ILE A 204 -17.53 26.92 -2.10
CA ILE A 204 -17.57 26.46 -0.71
C ILE A 204 -17.66 27.67 0.25
N GLU A 205 -16.85 28.71 0.02
CA GLU A 205 -16.85 29.92 0.84
C GLU A 205 -18.19 30.68 0.77
N ASP A 206 -18.78 30.75 -0.41
CA ASP A 206 -20.11 31.31 -0.64
C ASP A 206 -21.22 30.51 0.09
N GLU A 207 -21.15 29.18 0.06
CA GLU A 207 -22.08 28.30 0.80
C GLU A 207 -21.94 28.47 2.32
N PHE A 208 -20.70 28.59 2.84
CA PHE A 208 -20.44 28.87 4.25
C PHE A 208 -21.00 30.23 4.69
N THR A 209 -20.84 31.25 3.86
CA THR A 209 -21.37 32.60 4.09
C THR A 209 -22.90 32.64 4.03
N THR A 210 -23.49 31.80 3.17
CA THR A 210 -24.94 31.63 3.08
C THR A 210 -25.50 30.89 4.31
N CYS A 211 -24.78 29.90 4.83
CA CYS A 211 -25.16 29.17 6.04
C CYS A 211 -25.02 30.01 7.32
N SER A 212 -24.02 30.89 7.43
CA SER A 212 -23.83 31.77 8.59
C SER A 212 -24.91 32.87 8.70
N ASN A 213 -25.64 33.15 7.62
CA ASN A 213 -26.84 33.99 7.63
C ASN A 213 -28.10 33.29 8.18
N ILE A 214 -28.04 31.97 8.48
CA ILE A 214 -29.09 31.23 9.20
C ILE A 214 -28.65 31.07 10.67
N LYS A 215 -28.96 32.08 11.49
CA LYS A 215 -28.93 32.11 12.96
C LYS A 215 -27.58 31.80 13.65
N ASN A 216 -26.89 32.87 14.06
CA ASN A 216 -26.45 33.14 15.44
C ASN A 216 -26.07 31.94 16.35
N VAL A 217 -25.21 31.02 15.92
CA VAL A 217 -24.38 30.21 16.83
C VAL A 217 -23.06 29.83 16.14
N THR A 218 -22.13 30.76 15.93
CA THR A 218 -20.71 30.42 15.73
C THR A 218 -19.78 31.63 15.92
N SER A 219 -19.91 32.34 17.05
CA SER A 219 -18.90 33.29 17.51
C SER A 219 -17.64 32.62 18.10
N ASN A 220 -17.31 31.37 17.76
CA ASN A 220 -16.14 30.70 18.38
C ASN A 220 -15.24 29.89 17.43
N TYR A 221 -15.61 29.59 16.18
CA TYR A 221 -14.72 28.81 15.30
C TYR A 221 -13.78 29.67 14.45
N ALA A 222 -14.23 30.84 13.98
CA ALA A 222 -13.36 31.78 13.27
C ALA A 222 -12.27 32.36 14.18
N GLN A 223 -12.57 32.61 15.47
CA GLN A 223 -11.58 33.08 16.44
C GLN A 223 -10.55 32.00 16.76
N ILE A 224 -10.95 30.73 16.86
CA ILE A 224 -10.01 29.61 17.10
C ILE A 224 -9.06 29.42 15.91
N ILE A 225 -9.55 29.55 14.68
CA ILE A 225 -8.71 29.44 13.47
C ILE A 225 -7.80 30.67 13.31
N LEU A 226 -8.27 31.87 13.64
CA LEU A 226 -7.45 33.09 13.65
C LEU A 226 -6.39 33.07 14.75
N ASP A 227 -6.72 32.63 15.97
CA ASP A 227 -5.75 32.52 17.08
C ASP A 227 -4.67 31.46 16.83
N MET A 228 -4.98 30.40 16.05
CA MET A 228 -4.00 29.43 15.58
C MET A 228 -3.08 29.98 14.49
N SER A 229 -3.55 30.93 13.67
CA SER A 229 -2.74 31.58 12.62
C SER A 229 -1.88 32.75 13.14
N HIS A 230 -2.28 33.42 14.23
CA HIS A 230 -1.59 34.61 14.75
C HIS A 230 -0.54 34.35 15.84
N ASN A 231 -0.56 33.21 16.52
CA ASN A 231 0.51 32.86 17.48
C ASN A 231 1.82 32.40 16.83
N THR A 232 1.89 32.32 15.49
CA THR A 232 3.12 31.99 14.76
C THR A 232 3.91 33.24 14.33
N ILE A 233 3.46 34.47 14.62
CA ILE A 233 4.12 35.71 14.16
C ILE A 233 4.52 36.70 15.29
N SER A 234 4.38 36.40 16.58
CA SER A 234 4.81 37.37 17.63
C SER A 234 5.45 36.80 18.90
N ILE A 235 6.30 35.77 18.76
CA ILE A 235 7.37 35.52 19.75
C ILE A 235 8.68 35.20 19.00
N LEU A 236 9.21 36.22 18.33
CA LEU A 236 10.64 36.56 18.35
C LEU A 236 10.78 37.78 19.27
#